data_AF-A0A9X1TQ93-F1
#
_entry.id   AF-A0A9X1TQ93-F1
#
_cell.length_a   1.000
_cell.length_b   1.000
_cell.length_c   1.000
_cell.angle_alpha   90.00
_cell.angle_beta   90.00
_cell.angle_gamma   90.00
#
_symmetry.space_group_name_H-M   'P 1'
#
loop_
_entity.id
_entity.type
_entity.pdbx_description
1 polymer ?
#
loop_
_entity_poly.entity_id
_entity_poly.type
_entity_poly.pdbx_seq_one_letter_code
_entity_poly.pdbx_strand_id
1 'polypeptide(L)'
;MDFAFGAEDEAFRLEARAWLAEHVEGAQDRRTWERTLGKAGWIGLGWGEAGYGNRVATLTRQVVWAEEYARSGAPARSGHIGEKLLAPTLLAHGSEEQKARFLPPIALGEELWCQGYSEPGAGSDLAGVRTRAERASDGTFRVTGQKIWTSLAHEADWCFVLARTEPESRRHHGLSFLLVPMDQPGRVEVRPIRQMTGTSDFNEVFFDGAHAEHVVGGEGAGWQVAMSLLGFERGVSTLAQQIGFAGELARVVGAAVRSGAVKDPVLRDRLVRGEDLFAPGGGVGGVGDGTGGGGWCAPGWAGRVGGGGAAGG
;
A
#
# COMPACT_ATOMS: atom_id res chain seq x y z
N MET A 1 -5.61 -25.13 20.05
CA MET A 1 -5.56 -23.71 19.70
C MET A 1 -6.79 -23.47 18.86
N ASP A 2 -7.72 -22.64 19.37
CA ASP A 2 -8.95 -22.30 18.66
C ASP A 2 -8.70 -21.05 17.83
N PHE A 3 -9.02 -21.12 16.54
CA PHE A 3 -8.84 -20.02 15.58
C PHE A 3 -10.19 -19.40 15.18
N ALA A 4 -11.29 -19.83 15.79
CA ALA A 4 -12.61 -19.27 15.54
C ALA A 4 -12.77 -17.88 16.18
N PHE A 5 -13.63 -17.06 15.56
CA PHE A 5 -14.03 -15.78 16.12
C PHE A 5 -14.84 -15.97 17.41
N GLY A 6 -14.51 -15.18 18.43
CA GLY A 6 -15.26 -15.17 19.68
C GLY A 6 -16.56 -14.37 19.60
N ALA A 7 -17.39 -14.44 20.64
CA ALA A 7 -18.64 -13.68 20.71
C ALA A 7 -18.43 -12.15 20.56
N GLU A 8 -17.31 -11.63 21.06
CA GLU A 8 -16.98 -10.21 20.92
C GLU A 8 -16.55 -9.83 19.49
N ASP A 9 -15.88 -10.73 18.77
CA ASP A 9 -15.52 -10.52 17.37
C ASP A 9 -16.77 -10.52 16.48
N GLU A 10 -17.74 -11.39 16.77
CA GLU A 10 -19.03 -11.43 16.07
C GLU A 10 -19.91 -10.21 16.40
N ALA A 11 -19.90 -9.72 17.64
CA ALA A 11 -20.56 -8.45 17.97
C ALA A 11 -19.94 -7.28 17.18
N PHE A 12 -18.61 -7.22 17.09
CA PHE A 12 -17.89 -6.24 16.28
C PHE A 12 -18.20 -6.38 14.78
N ARG A 13 -18.36 -7.62 14.29
CA ARG A 13 -18.77 -7.90 12.90
C ARG A 13 -20.14 -7.29 12.59
N LEU A 14 -21.11 -7.48 13.47
CA LEU A 14 -22.44 -6.93 13.31
C LEU A 14 -22.43 -5.39 13.33
N GLU A 15 -21.64 -4.78 14.23
CA GLU A 15 -21.42 -3.33 14.26
C GLU A 15 -20.86 -2.82 12.93
N ALA A 16 -19.74 -3.39 12.48
CA ALA A 16 -19.07 -3.01 11.24
C ALA A 16 -20.00 -3.15 10.03
N ARG A 17 -20.72 -4.27 9.92
CA ARG A 17 -21.66 -4.53 8.83
C ARG A 17 -22.81 -3.54 8.81
N ALA A 18 -23.45 -3.32 9.97
CA ALA A 18 -24.57 -2.40 10.07
C ALA A 18 -24.14 -0.98 9.68
N TRP A 19 -23.00 -0.53 10.20
CA TRP A 19 -22.45 0.78 9.89
C TRP A 19 -22.13 0.94 8.39
N LEU A 20 -21.47 -0.06 7.78
CA LEU A 20 -21.15 -0.03 6.35
C LEU A 20 -22.43 0.00 5.50
N ALA A 21 -23.43 -0.82 5.81
CA ALA A 21 -24.69 -0.84 5.08
C ALA A 21 -25.43 0.51 5.12
N GLU A 22 -25.37 1.22 6.25
CA GLU A 22 -25.99 2.53 6.40
C GLU A 22 -25.25 3.65 5.64
N HIS A 23 -23.92 3.56 5.52
CA HIS A 23 -23.10 4.69 5.05
C HIS A 23 -22.59 4.57 3.61
N VAL A 24 -22.51 3.35 3.05
CA VAL A 24 -21.93 3.13 1.71
C VAL A 24 -22.73 3.81 0.60
N GLU A 25 -24.07 3.78 0.66
CA GLU A 25 -24.91 4.41 -0.38
C GLU A 25 -24.77 5.94 -0.42
N GLY A 26 -24.36 6.57 0.68
CA GLY A 26 -24.11 8.01 0.77
C GLY A 26 -22.72 8.44 0.29
N ALA A 27 -21.79 7.50 0.05
CA ALA A 27 -20.41 7.80 -0.30
C ALA A 27 -20.28 8.27 -1.76
N GLN A 28 -20.12 9.58 -1.96
CA GLN A 28 -20.07 10.19 -3.30
C GLN A 28 -18.71 9.99 -4.01
N ASP A 29 -17.61 10.03 -3.26
CA ASP A 29 -16.23 9.90 -3.78
C ASP A 29 -15.27 9.29 -2.73
N ARG A 30 -14.09 8.83 -3.17
CA ARG A 30 -13.10 8.13 -2.32
C ARG A 30 -12.58 9.00 -1.18
N ARG A 31 -12.33 10.30 -1.41
CA ARG A 31 -11.76 11.20 -0.39
C ARG A 31 -12.81 11.56 0.66
N THR A 32 -14.05 11.81 0.26
CA THR A 32 -15.16 12.02 1.20
C THR A 32 -15.40 10.76 2.03
N TRP A 33 -15.28 9.58 1.42
CA TRP A 33 -15.41 8.31 2.11
C TRP A 33 -14.35 8.09 3.20
N GLU A 34 -13.09 8.42 2.95
CA GLU A 34 -12.03 8.37 3.98
C GLU A 34 -12.38 9.25 5.19
N ARG A 35 -12.90 10.47 4.97
CA ARG A 35 -13.33 11.33 6.08
C ARG A 35 -14.51 10.77 6.86
N THR A 36 -15.45 10.11 6.18
CA THR A 36 -16.58 9.43 6.84
C THR A 36 -16.08 8.30 7.73
N LEU A 37 -15.14 7.49 7.23
CA LEU A 37 -14.49 6.43 7.99
C LEU A 37 -13.71 6.97 9.19
N GLY A 38 -12.93 8.03 8.99
CA GLY A 38 -12.15 8.67 10.05
C GLY A 38 -13.03 9.21 11.16
N LYS A 39 -14.07 9.98 10.83
CA LYS A 39 -15.04 10.52 11.81
C LYS A 39 -15.78 9.43 12.59
N ALA A 40 -16.11 8.33 11.94
CA ALA A 40 -16.74 7.17 12.60
C ALA A 40 -15.74 6.28 13.34
N GLY A 41 -14.44 6.56 13.21
CA GLY A 41 -13.38 5.89 13.93
C GLY A 41 -12.97 4.53 13.38
N TRP A 42 -13.07 4.33 12.06
CA TRP A 42 -12.68 3.10 11.37
C TRP A 42 -11.26 3.12 10.79
N ILE A 43 -10.53 4.21 10.98
CA ILE A 43 -9.13 4.37 10.55
C ILE A 43 -8.20 4.24 11.77
N GLY A 44 -7.08 3.54 11.59
CA GLY A 44 -6.06 3.42 12.63
C GLY A 44 -6.36 2.36 13.70
N LEU A 45 -7.23 1.39 13.39
CA LEU A 45 -7.66 0.32 14.30
C LEU A 45 -6.50 -0.47 14.94
N GLY A 46 -5.38 -0.59 14.24
CA GLY A 46 -4.21 -1.36 14.66
C GLY A 46 -3.07 -0.54 15.25
N TRP A 47 -3.24 0.77 15.47
CA TRP A 47 -2.14 1.63 15.94
C TRP A 47 -1.83 1.48 17.44
N GLY A 48 -2.60 0.64 18.15
CA GLY A 48 -2.39 0.35 19.57
C GLY A 48 -2.75 1.50 20.50
N GLU A 49 -2.32 1.41 21.75
CA GLU A 49 -2.65 2.38 22.83
C GLU A 49 -1.88 3.71 22.72
N ALA A 50 -1.19 3.96 21.60
CA ALA A 50 -0.45 5.18 21.38
C ALA A 50 -1.34 6.45 21.32
N GLY A 51 -2.66 6.30 21.33
CA GLY A 51 -3.62 7.41 21.43
C GLY A 51 -3.85 8.18 20.13
N TYR A 52 -3.24 7.75 19.03
CA TYR A 52 -3.34 8.43 17.74
C TYR A 52 -4.35 7.81 16.76
N GLY A 53 -4.72 6.54 16.96
CA GLY A 53 -5.79 5.90 16.20
C GLY A 53 -7.16 6.28 16.76
N ASN A 54 -8.22 6.14 15.96
CA ASN A 54 -9.56 6.50 16.43
C ASN A 54 -10.11 5.55 17.50
N ARG A 55 -9.81 4.26 17.37
CA ARG A 55 -10.14 3.22 18.36
C ARG A 55 -9.15 2.07 18.24
N VAL A 56 -8.95 1.34 19.34
CA VAL A 56 -8.07 0.17 19.37
C VAL A 56 -8.87 -1.10 19.07
N ALA A 57 -8.40 -1.89 18.12
CA ALA A 57 -8.97 -3.19 17.79
C ALA A 57 -7.90 -4.29 17.85
N THR A 58 -8.29 -5.46 18.37
CA THR A 58 -7.48 -6.67 18.32
C THR A 58 -7.20 -7.08 16.87
N LEU A 59 -6.21 -7.93 16.65
CA LEU A 59 -5.91 -8.46 15.31
C LEU A 59 -7.12 -9.18 14.70
N THR A 60 -7.87 -9.95 15.49
CA THR A 60 -9.10 -10.64 15.05
C THR A 60 -10.15 -9.63 14.57
N ARG A 61 -10.38 -8.55 15.31
CA ARG A 61 -11.31 -7.48 14.91
C ARG A 61 -10.83 -6.70 13.68
N GLN A 62 -9.53 -6.51 13.50
CA GLN A 62 -8.99 -5.93 12.27
C GLN A 62 -9.26 -6.83 11.05
N VAL A 63 -9.18 -8.15 11.21
CA VAL A 63 -9.56 -9.12 10.17
C VAL A 63 -11.07 -9.05 9.90
N VAL A 64 -11.91 -9.04 10.93
CA VAL A 64 -13.36 -8.87 10.79
C VAL A 64 -13.70 -7.60 10.02
N TRP A 65 -13.07 -6.47 10.36
CA TRP A 65 -13.26 -5.21 9.64
C TRP A 65 -12.89 -5.34 8.16
N ALA A 66 -11.75 -5.97 7.85
CA ALA A 66 -11.33 -6.19 6.47
C ALA A 66 -12.33 -7.07 5.69
N GLU A 67 -12.89 -8.10 6.33
CA GLU A 67 -13.91 -8.97 5.73
C GLU A 67 -15.23 -8.24 5.44
N GLU A 68 -15.74 -7.48 6.40
CA GLU A 68 -16.99 -6.75 6.22
C GLU A 68 -16.82 -5.61 5.20
N TYR A 69 -15.68 -4.93 5.20
CA TYR A 69 -15.36 -3.92 4.18
C TYR A 69 -15.36 -4.53 2.77
N ALA A 70 -14.68 -5.66 2.57
CA ALA A 70 -14.64 -6.35 1.28
C ALA A 70 -16.03 -6.80 0.78
N ARG A 71 -16.96 -7.12 1.70
CA ARG A 71 -18.33 -7.53 1.38
C ARG A 71 -19.28 -6.36 1.11
N SER A 72 -18.99 -5.19 1.67
CA SER A 72 -19.89 -4.04 1.68
C SER A 72 -20.13 -3.37 0.34
N GLY A 73 -19.24 -3.57 -0.64
CA GLY A 73 -19.25 -2.80 -1.88
C GLY A 73 -18.84 -1.32 -1.70
N ALA A 74 -18.27 -0.96 -0.55
CA ALA A 74 -17.72 0.37 -0.29
C ALA A 74 -16.65 0.77 -1.34
N PRO A 75 -16.44 2.08 -1.57
CA PRO A 75 -15.38 2.56 -2.46
C PRO A 75 -13.99 2.00 -2.10
N ALA A 76 -13.09 1.91 -3.08
CA ALA A 76 -11.69 1.61 -2.77
C ALA A 76 -11.09 2.69 -1.85
N ARG A 77 -10.26 2.27 -0.89
CA ARG A 77 -9.66 3.16 0.12
C ARG A 77 -8.52 3.96 -0.50
N SER A 78 -8.60 5.29 -0.51
CA SER A 78 -7.50 6.17 -0.94
C SER A 78 -6.53 6.50 0.20
N GLY A 79 -6.95 6.38 1.46
CA GLY A 79 -6.16 6.72 2.65
C GLY A 79 -5.23 5.62 3.16
N HIS A 80 -5.28 4.43 2.55
CA HIS A 80 -4.61 3.23 3.08
C HIS A 80 -3.08 3.34 3.13
N ILE A 81 -2.45 4.13 2.25
CA ILE A 81 -0.99 4.36 2.27
C ILE A 81 -0.59 5.12 3.54
N GLY A 82 -1.34 6.17 3.90
CA GLY A 82 -1.13 6.89 5.15
C GLY A 82 -1.42 6.00 6.35
N GLU A 83 -2.57 5.31 6.32
CA GLU A 83 -3.05 4.51 7.45
C GLU A 83 -2.18 3.29 7.77
N LYS A 84 -1.82 2.51 6.74
CA LYS A 84 -1.20 1.19 6.90
C LYS A 84 0.32 1.23 6.79
N LEU A 85 0.89 2.25 6.15
CA LEU A 85 2.34 2.33 5.92
C LEU A 85 2.98 3.46 6.71
N LEU A 86 2.58 4.71 6.46
CA LEU A 86 3.24 5.85 7.09
C LEU A 86 2.97 5.91 8.59
N ALA A 87 1.74 5.78 9.04
CA ALA A 87 1.40 5.93 10.45
C ALA A 87 2.15 4.93 11.37
N PRO A 88 2.18 3.61 11.08
CA PRO A 88 3.03 2.67 11.82
C PRO A 88 4.52 3.03 11.77
N THR A 89 4.99 3.58 10.64
CA THR A 89 6.38 4.03 10.48
C THR A 89 6.68 5.23 11.37
N LEU A 90 5.77 6.20 11.48
CA LEU A 90 5.90 7.35 12.40
C LEU A 90 5.80 6.94 13.86
N LEU A 91 4.94 5.97 14.20
CA LEU A 91 4.87 5.43 15.55
C LEU A 91 6.20 4.79 15.97
N ALA A 92 6.89 4.10 15.05
CA ALA A 92 8.15 3.44 15.30
C ALA A 92 9.39 4.37 15.25
N HIS A 93 9.42 5.31 14.29
CA HIS A 93 10.64 6.08 13.95
C HIS A 93 10.45 7.60 13.92
N GLY A 94 9.20 8.07 14.05
CA GLY A 94 8.90 9.49 14.04
C GLY A 94 9.25 10.18 15.35
N SER A 95 9.57 11.47 15.28
CA SER A 95 9.64 12.32 16.48
C SER A 95 8.23 12.57 17.04
N GLU A 96 8.13 13.06 18.28
CA GLU A 96 6.83 13.39 18.86
C GLU A 96 6.12 14.51 18.08
N GLU A 97 6.87 15.46 17.53
CA GLU A 97 6.32 16.51 16.67
C GLU A 97 5.74 15.93 15.38
N GLN A 98 6.43 14.97 14.76
CA GLN A 98 5.94 14.29 13.55
C GLN A 98 4.69 13.46 13.83
N LYS A 99 4.66 12.73 14.95
CA LYS A 99 3.50 11.96 15.40
C LYS A 99 2.30 12.87 15.62
N ALA A 100 2.48 13.94 16.39
CA ALA A 100 1.44 14.92 16.69
C ALA A 100 0.92 15.64 15.44
N ARG A 101 1.79 15.92 14.46
CA ARG A 101 1.41 16.60 13.20
C ARG A 101 0.65 15.71 12.24
N PHE A 102 1.09 14.47 12.05
CA PHE A 102 0.64 13.64 10.92
C PHE A 102 -0.33 12.52 11.30
N LEU A 103 -0.23 11.95 12.50
CA LEU A 103 -1.11 10.83 12.84
C LEU A 103 -2.59 11.24 12.98
N PRO A 104 -2.95 12.37 13.62
CA PRO A 104 -4.35 12.79 13.71
C PRO A 104 -5.04 13.02 12.36
N PRO A 105 -4.50 13.79 11.39
CA PRO A 105 -5.17 13.97 10.09
C PRO A 105 -5.21 12.68 9.25
N ILE A 106 -4.24 11.76 9.41
CA ILE A 106 -4.33 10.43 8.81
C ILE A 106 -5.50 9.66 9.42
N ALA A 107 -5.65 9.65 10.76
CA ALA A 107 -6.75 8.98 11.44
C ALA A 107 -8.12 9.57 11.07
N LEU A 108 -8.19 10.86 10.77
CA LEU A 108 -9.42 11.51 10.32
C LEU A 108 -9.70 11.32 8.81
N GLY A 109 -8.77 10.72 8.06
CA GLY A 109 -8.90 10.57 6.60
C GLY A 109 -8.83 11.90 5.85
N GLU A 110 -8.20 12.91 6.44
CA GLU A 110 -8.14 14.27 5.91
C GLU A 110 -6.93 14.50 4.99
N GLU A 111 -5.79 13.86 5.30
CA GLU A 111 -4.55 13.89 4.52
C GLU A 111 -4.29 12.54 3.85
N LEU A 112 -4.21 12.54 2.52
CA LEU A 112 -3.90 11.38 1.70
C LEU A 112 -2.41 11.32 1.36
N TRP A 113 -1.88 10.11 1.24
CA TRP A 113 -0.45 9.86 1.09
C TRP A 113 -0.14 8.98 -0.11
N CYS A 114 1.02 9.18 -0.71
CA CYS A 114 1.58 8.28 -1.71
C CYS A 114 3.03 7.89 -1.38
N GLN A 115 3.52 6.81 -1.99
CA GLN A 115 4.85 6.26 -1.74
C GLN A 115 5.82 6.55 -2.90
N GLY A 116 6.87 7.33 -2.63
CA GLY A 116 7.93 7.67 -3.56
C GLY A 116 9.16 6.79 -3.40
N TYR A 117 9.06 5.49 -3.67
CA TYR A 117 10.18 4.55 -3.56
C TYR A 117 10.82 4.24 -4.90
N SER A 118 10.08 3.52 -5.76
CA SER A 118 10.57 3.01 -7.03
C SER A 118 10.95 4.12 -8.01
N GLU A 119 11.99 3.88 -8.78
CA GLU A 119 12.48 4.74 -9.86
C GLU A 119 12.57 3.93 -11.15
N PRO A 120 12.59 4.56 -12.35
CA PRO A 120 12.76 3.84 -13.60
C PRO A 120 13.99 2.91 -13.62
N GLY A 121 15.05 3.30 -12.90
CA GLY A 121 16.28 2.52 -12.75
C GLY A 121 16.41 1.73 -11.43
N ALA A 122 15.43 1.81 -10.52
CA ALA A 122 15.49 1.18 -9.20
C ALA A 122 14.10 0.67 -8.76
N GLY A 123 13.82 -0.61 -9.05
CA GLY A 123 12.63 -1.34 -8.60
C GLY A 123 12.98 -2.38 -7.53
N SER A 124 13.22 -3.63 -7.95
CA SER A 124 13.62 -4.71 -7.03
C SER A 124 14.93 -4.42 -6.29
N ASP A 125 15.87 -3.67 -6.90
CA ASP A 125 17.04 -3.10 -6.21
C ASP A 125 16.73 -1.69 -5.69
N LEU A 126 15.92 -1.62 -4.63
CA LEU A 126 15.52 -0.35 -4.01
C LEU A 126 16.71 0.48 -3.51
N ALA A 127 17.83 -0.17 -3.16
CA ALA A 127 19.04 0.51 -2.73
C ALA A 127 19.71 1.30 -3.88
N GLY A 128 19.32 1.04 -5.13
CA GLY A 128 19.79 1.72 -6.34
C GLY A 128 19.19 3.11 -6.57
N VAL A 129 18.33 3.61 -5.66
CA VAL A 129 17.71 4.95 -5.71
C VAL A 129 18.74 6.06 -5.98
N ARG A 130 18.40 6.93 -6.93
CA ARG A 130 19.20 8.07 -7.41
C ARG A 130 18.54 9.42 -7.18
N THR A 131 17.24 9.48 -6.85
CA THR A 131 16.62 10.72 -6.38
C THR A 131 17.46 11.26 -5.22
N ARG A 132 17.88 12.52 -5.34
CA ARG A 132 18.76 13.18 -4.37
C ARG A 132 17.99 14.20 -3.57
N ALA A 133 18.47 14.48 -2.36
CA ALA A 133 17.93 15.52 -1.52
C ALA A 133 19.08 16.34 -0.93
N GLU A 134 19.13 17.62 -1.28
CA GLU A 134 20.17 18.54 -0.84
C GLU A 134 19.67 19.38 0.33
N ARG A 135 20.47 19.51 1.39
CA ARG A 135 20.10 20.30 2.56
C ARG A 135 20.05 21.79 2.20
N ALA A 136 18.94 22.44 2.51
CA ALA A 136 18.74 23.87 2.35
C ALA A 136 19.22 24.65 3.60
N SER A 137 19.40 25.97 3.44
CA SER A 137 19.89 26.85 4.50
C SER A 137 18.95 26.99 5.70
N ASP A 138 17.66 26.72 5.51
CA ASP A 138 16.63 26.73 6.55
C ASP A 138 16.54 25.41 7.34
N GLY A 139 17.43 24.45 7.04
CA GLY A 139 17.47 23.15 7.69
C GLY A 139 16.60 22.07 7.04
N THR A 140 15.85 22.43 6.00
CA THR A 140 14.98 21.52 5.22
C THR A 140 15.75 20.87 4.06
N PHE A 141 15.08 20.09 3.19
CA PHE A 141 15.71 19.48 2.02
C PHE A 141 15.06 19.90 0.69
N ARG A 142 15.85 19.88 -0.37
CA ARG A 142 15.42 20.06 -1.77
C ARG A 142 15.59 18.75 -2.53
N VAL A 143 14.48 18.11 -2.85
CA VAL A 143 14.41 16.81 -3.52
C VAL A 143 14.41 17.02 -5.03
N THR A 144 15.30 16.31 -5.72
CA THR A 144 15.34 16.30 -7.19
C THR A 144 15.48 14.86 -7.71
N GLY A 145 14.59 14.46 -8.61
CA GLY A 145 14.58 13.13 -9.19
C GLY A 145 13.22 12.72 -9.71
N GLN A 146 13.05 11.42 -9.97
CA GLN A 146 11.83 10.86 -10.52
C GLN A 146 11.47 9.58 -9.78
N LYS A 147 10.20 9.46 -9.41
CA LYS A 147 9.58 8.22 -8.92
C LYS A 147 8.60 7.69 -9.95
N ILE A 148 8.38 6.39 -9.95
CA ILE A 148 7.47 5.68 -10.85
C ILE A 148 6.71 4.62 -10.09
N TRP A 149 5.55 4.22 -10.62
CA TRP A 149 4.59 3.32 -9.96
C TRP A 149 4.05 3.88 -8.64
N THR A 150 4.04 5.21 -8.50
CA THR A 150 3.52 5.87 -7.30
C THR A 150 2.00 5.84 -7.31
N SER A 151 1.44 4.90 -6.55
CA SER A 151 -0.01 4.73 -6.39
C SER A 151 -0.64 5.99 -5.80
N LEU A 152 -1.79 6.39 -6.36
CA LEU A 152 -2.65 7.48 -5.85
C LEU A 152 -1.97 8.87 -5.78
N ALA A 153 -0.83 9.08 -6.43
CA ALA A 153 -0.08 10.34 -6.34
C ALA A 153 -0.89 11.57 -6.78
N HIS A 154 -1.81 11.41 -7.73
CA HIS A 154 -2.69 12.51 -8.20
C HIS A 154 -3.79 12.88 -7.21
N GLU A 155 -4.06 12.03 -6.21
CA GLU A 155 -5.02 12.30 -5.13
C GLU A 155 -4.31 12.71 -3.82
N ALA A 156 -3.00 12.51 -3.73
CA ALA A 156 -2.24 12.62 -2.47
C ALA A 156 -1.88 14.06 -2.10
N ASP A 157 -1.99 14.38 -0.82
CA ASP A 157 -1.56 15.65 -0.24
C ASP A 157 -0.05 15.63 0.07
N TRP A 158 0.47 14.44 0.39
CA TRP A 158 1.86 14.21 0.75
C TRP A 158 2.46 12.97 0.08
N CYS A 159 3.78 12.98 -0.08
CA CYS A 159 4.56 11.83 -0.47
C CYS A 159 5.67 11.58 0.54
N PHE A 160 5.83 10.34 0.99
CA PHE A 160 7.08 9.95 1.63
C PHE A 160 8.05 9.41 0.58
N VAL A 161 9.23 10.00 0.52
CA VAL A 161 10.23 9.78 -0.52
C VAL A 161 11.49 9.19 0.09
N LEU A 162 11.97 8.10 -0.48
CA LEU A 162 13.34 7.63 -0.22
C LEU A 162 14.28 8.35 -1.19
N ALA A 163 15.21 9.12 -0.64
CA ALA A 163 16.17 9.92 -1.41
C ALA A 163 17.58 9.82 -0.83
N ARG A 164 18.60 9.99 -1.67
CA ARG A 164 20.00 10.04 -1.27
C ARG A 164 20.34 11.45 -0.77
N THR A 165 20.67 11.58 0.51
CA THR A 165 21.12 12.84 1.13
C THR A 165 22.63 12.94 1.22
N GLU A 166 23.34 11.81 1.14
CA GLU A 166 24.81 11.79 1.06
C GLU A 166 25.24 11.43 -0.38
N PRO A 167 25.70 12.39 -1.21
CA PRO A 167 25.91 12.17 -2.65
C PRO A 167 26.87 11.02 -2.99
N GLU A 168 27.93 10.83 -2.19
CA GLU A 168 28.96 9.82 -2.42
C GLU A 168 28.60 8.42 -1.86
N SER A 169 27.48 8.33 -1.14
CA SER A 169 27.01 7.08 -0.57
C SER A 169 26.55 6.10 -1.66
N ARG A 170 26.61 4.80 -1.35
CA ARG A 170 26.21 3.74 -2.28
C ARG A 170 25.24 2.79 -1.62
N ARG A 171 24.36 2.21 -2.44
CA ARG A 171 23.35 1.23 -2.02
C ARG A 171 22.52 1.81 -0.86
N HIS A 172 22.44 1.08 0.24
CA HIS A 172 21.59 1.39 1.39
C HIS A 172 22.13 2.52 2.30
N HIS A 173 23.40 2.89 2.18
CA HIS A 173 23.97 3.99 2.96
C HIS A 173 23.53 5.34 2.40
N GLY A 174 23.45 6.35 3.28
CA GLY A 174 23.22 7.75 2.91
C GLY A 174 21.85 8.05 2.30
N LEU A 175 20.89 7.14 2.50
CA LEU A 175 19.49 7.34 2.14
C LEU A 175 18.74 7.95 3.33
N SER A 176 17.79 8.84 3.05
CA SER A 176 16.91 9.46 4.03
C SER A 176 15.44 9.27 3.63
N PHE A 177 14.58 9.16 4.64
CA PHE A 177 13.13 9.05 4.48
C PHE A 177 12.51 10.43 4.69
N LEU A 178 12.04 11.05 3.62
CA LEU A 178 11.62 12.44 3.58
C LEU A 178 10.10 12.56 3.41
N LEU A 179 9.47 13.51 4.10
CA LEU A 179 8.06 13.86 3.86
C LEU A 179 7.98 15.12 3.00
N VAL A 180 7.37 14.98 1.83
CA VAL A 180 7.28 16.00 0.77
C VAL A 180 5.81 16.38 0.56
N PRO A 181 5.40 17.63 0.76
CA PRO A 181 4.06 18.07 0.37
C PRO A 181 3.94 18.03 -1.16
N MET A 182 2.83 17.52 -1.67
CA MET A 182 2.65 17.32 -3.12
C MET A 182 2.23 18.59 -3.85
N ASP A 183 1.56 19.52 -3.17
CA ASP A 183 1.19 20.83 -3.73
C ASP A 183 2.38 21.79 -3.73
N GLN A 184 3.22 21.66 -4.77
CA GLN A 184 4.33 22.57 -5.04
C GLN A 184 4.40 22.89 -6.54
N PRO A 185 3.57 23.83 -7.02
CA PRO A 185 3.49 24.16 -8.45
C PRO A 185 4.87 24.50 -9.04
N GLY A 186 5.20 23.85 -10.16
CA GLY A 186 6.49 24.01 -10.84
C GLY A 186 7.66 23.26 -10.20
N ARG A 187 7.45 22.52 -9.11
CA ARG A 187 8.49 21.69 -8.44
C ARG A 187 8.10 20.24 -8.27
N VAL A 188 6.81 19.95 -8.15
CA VAL A 188 6.26 18.60 -8.15
C VAL A 188 5.35 18.48 -9.37
N GLU A 189 5.63 17.51 -10.22
CA GLU A 189 4.78 17.17 -11.37
C GLU A 189 4.34 15.70 -11.25
N VAL A 190 3.02 15.48 -11.30
CA VAL A 190 2.44 14.14 -11.30
C VAL A 190 1.93 13.80 -12.70
N ARG A 191 2.41 12.71 -13.28
CA ARG A 191 1.97 12.20 -14.58
C ARG A 191 1.28 10.84 -14.43
N PRO A 192 -0.04 10.75 -14.67
CA PRO A 192 -0.75 9.48 -14.57
C PRO A 192 -0.26 8.46 -15.61
N ILE A 193 -0.05 7.22 -15.19
CA ILE A 193 0.28 6.09 -16.06
C ILE A 193 -1.02 5.38 -16.41
N ARG A 194 -1.45 5.49 -17.68
CA ARG A 194 -2.65 4.80 -18.16
C ARG A 194 -2.40 3.30 -18.22
N GLN A 195 -3.16 2.55 -17.44
CA GLN A 195 -3.12 1.09 -17.39
C GLN A 195 -3.96 0.47 -18.51
N MET A 196 -3.77 -0.82 -18.77
CA MET A 196 -4.56 -1.58 -19.75
C MET A 196 -6.06 -1.61 -19.42
N THR A 197 -6.40 -1.49 -18.14
CA THR A 197 -7.79 -1.35 -17.64
C THR A 197 -8.44 -0.02 -18.04
N GLY A 198 -7.66 0.94 -18.55
CA GLY A 198 -8.09 2.30 -18.85
C GLY A 198 -8.03 3.25 -17.66
N THR A 199 -7.77 2.76 -16.44
CA THR A 199 -7.59 3.58 -15.22
C THR A 199 -6.15 4.07 -15.08
N SER A 200 -5.91 5.01 -14.17
CA SER A 200 -4.58 5.58 -13.91
C SER A 200 -4.28 5.67 -12.42
N ASP A 201 -4.38 4.54 -11.71
CA ASP A 201 -4.09 4.51 -10.27
C ASP A 201 -2.58 4.64 -9.96
N PHE A 202 -1.70 4.45 -10.95
CA PHE A 202 -0.24 4.64 -10.83
C PHE A 202 0.20 5.91 -11.55
N ASN A 203 1.27 6.53 -11.05
CA ASN A 203 1.80 7.78 -11.58
C ASN A 203 3.33 7.75 -11.63
N GLU A 204 3.88 8.54 -12.54
CA GLU A 204 5.23 9.07 -12.40
C GLU A 204 5.15 10.37 -11.58
N VAL A 205 6.14 10.60 -10.72
CA VAL A 205 6.25 11.83 -9.94
C VAL A 205 7.64 12.41 -10.14
N PHE A 206 7.71 13.63 -10.67
CA PHE A 206 8.95 14.35 -10.90
C PHE A 206 9.11 15.41 -9.82
N PHE A 207 10.31 15.46 -9.26
CA PHE A 207 10.72 16.46 -8.28
C PHE A 207 11.84 17.33 -8.88
N ASP A 208 11.63 18.64 -8.91
CA ASP A 208 12.60 19.65 -9.35
C ASP A 208 12.86 20.67 -8.23
N GLY A 209 13.79 20.33 -7.33
CA GLY A 209 14.05 21.10 -6.13
C GLY A 209 12.82 21.22 -5.21
N ALA A 210 11.98 20.19 -5.14
CA ALA A 210 10.81 20.14 -4.27
C ALA A 210 11.23 20.20 -2.80
N HIS A 211 10.53 21.00 -2.02
CA HIS A 211 10.75 21.12 -0.58
C HIS A 211 10.35 19.83 0.13
N ALA A 212 11.20 19.30 1.00
CA ALA A 212 10.85 18.29 1.99
C ALA A 212 11.03 18.87 3.39
N GLU A 213 9.95 18.87 4.17
CA GLU A 213 9.89 19.54 5.47
C GLU A 213 10.41 18.66 6.61
N HIS A 214 10.26 17.33 6.48
CA HIS A 214 10.59 16.39 7.55
C HIS A 214 11.49 15.26 7.10
N VAL A 215 12.36 14.82 8.01
CA VAL A 215 13.15 13.60 7.89
C VAL A 215 12.73 12.64 9.01
N VAL A 216 12.20 11.47 8.66
CA VAL A 216 11.79 10.46 9.64
C VAL A 216 13.00 9.60 10.00
N GLY A 217 13.23 9.34 11.28
CA GLY A 217 14.38 8.56 11.78
C GLY A 217 15.74 9.27 11.71
N GLY A 218 15.80 10.48 11.15
CA GLY A 218 17.04 11.25 10.98
C GLY A 218 17.72 11.06 9.62
N GLU A 219 18.60 12.00 9.28
CA GLU A 219 19.36 11.97 8.03
C GLU A 219 20.27 10.73 7.96
N GLY A 220 20.28 10.03 6.82
CA GLY A 220 21.05 8.82 6.59
C GLY A 220 20.43 7.53 7.15
N ALA A 221 19.35 7.63 7.96
CA ALA A 221 18.65 6.48 8.54
C ALA A 221 17.52 5.92 7.64
N GLY A 222 17.34 6.48 6.44
CA GLY A 222 16.20 6.20 5.57
C GLY A 222 16.04 4.74 5.16
N TRP A 223 17.15 3.99 5.01
CA TRP A 223 17.06 2.56 4.71
C TRP A 223 16.43 1.76 5.84
N GLN A 224 16.81 2.02 7.09
CA GLN A 224 16.24 1.35 8.26
C GLN A 224 14.74 1.63 8.36
N VAL A 225 14.36 2.91 8.23
CA VAL A 225 12.95 3.34 8.24
C VAL A 225 12.17 2.66 7.11
N ALA A 226 12.74 2.63 5.91
CA ALA A 226 12.10 2.01 4.76
C ALA A 226 11.88 0.51 4.92
N MET A 227 12.85 -0.22 5.49
CA MET A 227 12.70 -1.66 5.75
C MET A 227 11.63 -1.94 6.80
N SER A 228 11.50 -1.10 7.84
CA SER A 228 10.39 -1.22 8.80
C SER A 228 9.04 -1.01 8.11
N LEU A 229 8.92 0.02 7.26
CA LEU A 229 7.70 0.29 6.49
C LEU A 229 7.31 -0.92 5.61
N LEU A 230 8.26 -1.49 4.87
CA LEU A 230 8.01 -2.68 4.05
C LEU A 230 7.66 -3.92 4.89
N GLY A 231 8.12 -3.98 6.15
CA GLY A 231 7.70 -4.98 7.12
C GLY A 231 6.22 -4.87 7.46
N PHE A 232 5.73 -3.65 7.70
CA PHE A 232 4.31 -3.38 7.93
C PHE A 232 3.44 -3.70 6.70
N GLU A 233 3.93 -3.38 5.50
CA GLU A 233 3.25 -3.66 4.22
C GLU A 233 3.00 -5.16 3.96
N ARG A 234 3.84 -6.04 4.53
CA ARG A 234 3.71 -7.50 4.38
C ARG A 234 2.87 -8.15 5.48
N GLY A 235 2.44 -7.39 6.48
CA GLY A 235 1.61 -7.87 7.58
C GLY A 235 0.13 -7.96 7.20
N VAL A 236 -0.72 -7.29 7.98
CA VAL A 236 -2.20 -7.37 7.92
C VAL A 236 -2.78 -7.00 6.55
N SER A 237 -2.09 -6.17 5.77
CA SER A 237 -2.47 -5.81 4.38
C SER A 237 -2.61 -7.01 3.45
N THR A 238 -1.79 -8.06 3.62
CA THR A 238 -1.90 -9.28 2.80
C THR A 238 -3.18 -10.06 3.09
N LEU A 239 -3.66 -10.05 4.35
CA LEU A 239 -4.89 -10.73 4.75
C LEU A 239 -6.12 -10.15 4.03
N ALA A 240 -6.20 -8.82 3.94
CA ALA A 240 -7.31 -8.15 3.23
C ALA A 240 -7.37 -8.54 1.75
N GLN A 241 -6.21 -8.70 1.09
CA GLN A 241 -6.16 -9.15 -0.30
C GLN A 241 -6.60 -10.61 -0.46
N GLN A 242 -6.17 -11.50 0.44
CA GLN A 242 -6.60 -12.91 0.44
C GLN A 242 -8.11 -13.05 0.60
N ILE A 243 -8.71 -12.24 1.49
CA ILE A 243 -10.17 -12.17 1.67
C ILE A 243 -10.84 -11.70 0.37
N GLY A 244 -10.28 -10.69 -0.30
CA GLY A 244 -10.77 -10.23 -1.60
C GLY A 244 -10.77 -11.33 -2.67
N PHE A 245 -9.66 -12.05 -2.81
CA PHE A 245 -9.53 -13.16 -3.76
C PHE A 245 -10.49 -14.31 -3.46
N ALA A 246 -10.70 -14.66 -2.19
CA ALA A 246 -11.70 -15.64 -1.80
C ALA A 246 -13.12 -15.19 -2.21
N GLY A 247 -13.44 -13.90 -2.05
CA GLY A 247 -14.70 -13.32 -2.52
C GLY A 247 -14.87 -13.34 -4.04
N GLU A 248 -13.79 -13.13 -4.80
CA GLU A 248 -13.78 -13.26 -6.26
C GLU A 248 -14.00 -14.71 -6.70
N LEU A 249 -13.31 -15.66 -6.07
CA LEU A 249 -13.48 -17.07 -6.34
C LEU A 249 -14.91 -17.52 -6.05
N ALA A 250 -15.49 -17.10 -4.92
CA ALA A 250 -16.88 -17.41 -4.59
C ALA A 250 -17.86 -16.87 -5.66
N ARG A 251 -17.59 -15.68 -6.24
CA ARG A 251 -18.39 -15.15 -7.36
C ARG A 251 -18.26 -16.02 -8.62
N VAL A 252 -17.05 -16.48 -8.94
CA VAL A 252 -16.79 -17.38 -10.08
C VAL A 252 -17.49 -18.72 -9.88
N VAL A 253 -17.37 -19.33 -8.69
CA VAL A 253 -18.06 -20.57 -8.32
C VAL A 253 -19.57 -20.40 -8.44
N GLY A 254 -20.12 -19.33 -7.88
CA GLY A 254 -21.55 -19.03 -7.99
C GLY A 254 -22.02 -18.88 -9.45
N ALA A 255 -21.24 -18.24 -10.31
CA ALA A 255 -21.55 -18.12 -11.73
C ALA A 255 -21.49 -19.48 -12.47
N ALA A 256 -20.49 -20.30 -12.16
CA ALA A 256 -20.35 -21.65 -12.71
C ALA A 256 -21.51 -22.56 -12.29
N VAL A 257 -21.99 -22.44 -11.04
CA VAL A 257 -23.17 -23.16 -10.55
C VAL A 257 -24.43 -22.72 -11.30
N ARG A 258 -24.69 -21.41 -11.39
CA ARG A 258 -25.88 -20.88 -12.06
C ARG A 258 -25.94 -21.22 -13.55
N SER A 259 -24.81 -21.19 -14.23
CA SER A 259 -24.72 -21.55 -15.66
C SER A 259 -24.73 -23.06 -15.93
N GLY A 260 -24.59 -23.89 -14.89
CA GLY A 260 -24.43 -25.34 -15.02
C GLY A 260 -23.04 -25.79 -15.49
N ALA A 261 -22.09 -24.86 -15.66
CA ALA A 261 -20.73 -25.15 -16.09
C ALA A 261 -19.97 -26.07 -15.12
N VAL A 262 -20.36 -26.10 -13.84
CA VAL A 262 -19.84 -27.05 -12.82
C VAL A 262 -20.06 -28.53 -13.16
N LYS A 263 -20.90 -28.85 -14.16
CA LYS A 263 -21.06 -30.22 -14.67
C LYS A 263 -19.87 -30.70 -15.49
N ASP A 264 -19.06 -29.78 -16.01
CA ASP A 264 -17.78 -30.13 -16.63
C ASP A 264 -16.79 -30.56 -15.52
N PRO A 265 -16.33 -31.83 -15.51
CA PRO A 265 -15.43 -32.32 -14.47
C PRO A 265 -14.08 -31.59 -14.44
N VAL A 266 -13.60 -31.08 -15.59
CA VAL A 266 -12.33 -30.33 -15.67
C VAL A 266 -12.49 -28.96 -15.04
N LEU A 267 -13.59 -28.27 -15.34
CA LEU A 267 -13.86 -26.96 -14.74
C LEU A 267 -14.09 -27.08 -13.23
N ARG A 268 -14.84 -28.11 -12.80
CA ARG A 268 -15.08 -28.39 -11.39
C ARG A 268 -13.79 -28.66 -10.63
N ASP A 269 -12.90 -29.49 -11.16
CA ASP A 269 -11.60 -29.78 -10.55
C ASP A 269 -10.75 -28.50 -10.40
N ARG A 270 -10.74 -27.63 -11.41
CA ARG A 270 -10.02 -26.35 -11.34
C ARG A 270 -10.59 -25.39 -10.28
N LEU A 271 -11.91 -25.36 -10.10
CA LEU A 271 -12.56 -24.53 -9.08
C LEU A 271 -12.25 -25.03 -7.67
N VAL A 272 -12.31 -26.35 -7.44
CA VAL A 272 -11.99 -26.96 -6.14
C VAL A 272 -10.52 -26.73 -5.77
N ARG A 273 -9.59 -26.95 -6.70
CA ARG A 273 -8.17 -26.63 -6.46
C ARG A 273 -7.93 -25.16 -6.18
N GLY A 274 -8.75 -24.27 -6.75
CA GLY A 274 -8.74 -22.85 -6.45
C GLY A 274 -9.17 -22.57 -5.00
N GLU A 275 -10.19 -23.26 -4.49
CA GLU A 275 -10.66 -23.09 -3.10
C GLU A 275 -9.66 -23.65 -2.08
N ASP A 276 -8.98 -24.75 -2.41
CA ASP A 276 -7.95 -25.35 -1.54
C ASP A 276 -6.77 -24.40 -1.26
N LEU A 277 -6.50 -23.44 -2.15
CA LEU A 277 -5.49 -22.39 -1.94
C LEU A 277 -5.88 -21.39 -0.83
N PHE A 278 -7.16 -21.29 -0.49
CA PHE A 278 -7.68 -20.36 0.52
C PHE A 278 -8.15 -21.06 1.80
N ALA A 279 -8.09 -22.39 1.86
CA ALA A 279 -8.48 -23.17 3.03
C ALA A 279 -7.39 -23.14 4.12
N PRO A 280 -7.74 -23.10 5.42
CA PRO A 280 -6.78 -23.16 6.52
C PRO A 280 -6.06 -24.52 6.50
N GLY A 281 -4.81 -24.53 6.02
CA GLY A 281 -3.99 -25.74 5.85
C GLY A 281 -3.50 -25.98 4.42
N GLY A 282 -3.94 -25.19 3.44
CA GLY A 282 -3.37 -25.14 2.08
C GLY A 282 -1.97 -24.54 2.09
N GLY A 283 -0.99 -25.31 2.55
CA GLY A 283 0.41 -24.91 2.49
C GLY A 283 0.78 -24.60 1.05
N VAL A 284 1.46 -23.48 0.84
CA VAL A 284 2.23 -23.20 -0.39
C VAL A 284 3.41 -24.20 -0.39
N GLY A 285 3.10 -25.45 -0.71
CA GLY A 285 4.05 -26.54 -0.78
C GLY A 285 4.82 -26.46 -2.09
N GLY A 286 6.04 -25.92 -2.03
CA GLY A 286 7.11 -26.23 -2.97
C GLY A 286 7.23 -25.29 -4.17
N VAL A 287 7.83 -24.13 -3.96
CA VAL A 287 8.80 -23.59 -4.93
C VAL A 287 10.12 -23.49 -4.19
N GLY A 288 11.10 -24.26 -4.67
CA GLY A 288 12.30 -24.62 -3.92
C GLY A 288 13.16 -23.46 -3.45
N ASP A 289 13.95 -23.76 -2.42
CA ASP A 289 15.02 -22.93 -1.86
C ASP A 289 15.88 -22.31 -2.96
N GLY A 290 15.73 -21.01 -3.13
CA GLY A 290 16.58 -20.14 -3.92
C GLY A 290 16.66 -18.81 -3.22
N THR A 291 17.71 -18.62 -2.42
CA THR A 291 18.06 -17.35 -1.78
C THR A 291 18.10 -16.22 -2.82
N GLY A 292 17.08 -15.37 -2.83
CA GLY A 292 16.99 -14.21 -3.73
C GLY A 292 15.92 -13.23 -3.25
N GLY A 293 16.36 -12.12 -2.65
CA GLY A 293 15.48 -11.02 -2.27
C GLY A 293 14.85 -10.38 -3.50
N GLY A 294 13.58 -10.67 -3.76
CA GLY A 294 12.78 -10.06 -4.82
C GLY A 294 11.60 -9.29 -4.23
N GLY A 295 11.62 -7.97 -4.33
CA GLY A 295 10.41 -7.15 -4.26
C GLY A 295 9.53 -7.48 -5.47
N TRP A 296 8.26 -7.79 -5.21
CA TRP A 296 7.30 -8.24 -6.21
C TRP A 296 6.90 -7.08 -7.13
N CYS A 297 7.57 -6.96 -8.28
CA CYS A 297 6.95 -6.43 -9.48
C CYS A 297 6.07 -7.53 -10.10
N ALA A 298 4.91 -7.14 -10.61
CA ALA A 298 3.96 -8.02 -11.29
C ALA A 298 4.67 -8.93 -12.33
N PRO A 299 4.32 -10.24 -12.41
CA PRO A 299 4.96 -11.13 -13.36
C PRO A 299 4.45 -10.84 -14.78
N GLY A 300 5.37 -10.55 -15.69
CA GLY A 300 5.16 -10.72 -17.12
C GLY A 300 5.19 -9.45 -17.95
N TRP A 301 6.35 -8.82 -18.11
CA TRP A 301 6.78 -8.18 -19.37
C TRP A 301 8.27 -7.77 -19.29
N ALA A 302 9.17 -8.77 -19.28
CA ALA A 302 10.57 -8.56 -19.63
C ALA A 302 10.73 -8.98 -21.10
N GLY A 303 11.03 -7.98 -21.94
CA GLY A 303 11.05 -8.09 -23.39
C GLY A 303 12.04 -9.12 -23.94
N ARG A 304 11.66 -9.73 -25.05
CA ARG A 304 12.58 -10.37 -25.98
C ARG A 304 13.14 -9.27 -26.90
N VAL A 305 14.25 -8.66 -26.49
CA VAL A 305 15.09 -7.83 -27.36
C VAL A 305 16.49 -8.46 -27.42
N GLY A 306 16.98 -8.67 -28.64
CA GLY A 306 18.24 -9.33 -29.00
C GLY A 306 17.92 -10.49 -29.94
N GLY A 307 18.35 -10.53 -31.20
CA GLY A 307 19.51 -9.91 -31.84
C GLY A 307 20.21 -11.03 -32.62
N GLY A 308 20.33 -10.89 -33.94
CA GLY A 308 21.02 -11.85 -34.84
C GLY A 308 20.21 -12.07 -36.13
N GLY A 309 20.75 -11.89 -37.33
CA GLY A 309 22.13 -11.64 -37.71
C GLY A 309 22.21 -11.22 -39.17
N ALA A 310 23.37 -10.69 -39.53
CA ALA A 310 23.80 -10.49 -40.90
C ALA A 310 23.88 -11.85 -41.62
N ALA A 311 23.32 -11.92 -42.83
CA ALA A 311 23.68 -12.90 -43.84
C ALA A 311 23.65 -12.18 -45.19
N GLY A 312 24.77 -12.25 -45.91
CA GLY A 312 24.92 -11.66 -47.22
C GLY A 312 24.13 -12.39 -48.30
N GLY A 313 23.91 -11.66 -49.38
CA GLY A 313 23.33 -12.07 -50.66
C GLY A 313 23.33 -10.85 -51.57
#